data_AF-A0A420WSQ8-F1
#
_entry.id   AF-A0A420WSQ8-F1
#
_cell.length_a   1.000
_cell.length_b   1.000
_cell.length_c   1.000
_cell.angle_alpha   90.00
_cell.angle_beta   90.00
_cell.angle_gamma   90.00
#
_symmetry.space_group_name_H-M   'P 1'
#
loop_
_entity.id
_entity.type
_entity.pdbx_description
1 polymer ?
#
loop_
_entity_poly.entity_id
_entity_poly.type
_entity_poly.pdbx_seq_one_letter_code
_entity_poly.pdbx_strand_id
1 'polypeptide(L)'
;MTTSRDDAGNGEQSLWQQPLHAFRQHTATQATPGCGAAATVSAEFGLALVLKGLRITQQHGDNERRAALIEWGEQLSAQLAPCADDDVAAFEQFMAATRQPQESEAERESRQQAINAAAERATAIPLRAAECCLEALTLIEEALPLSDDMLGSDARAGALMLHSALSALLLNIDADLPGLRDSRQRARAARQRRDLQRDADTLMVRLGLPGGSTFDSTTRGYSRRRPPSPSRS
;
A
#
# COMPACT_ATOMS: atom_id res chain seq x y z
N MET A 1 -33.43 -26.39 30.01
CA MET A 1 -33.16 -26.38 28.55
C MET A 1 -32.58 -25.02 28.20
N THR A 2 -31.26 -24.92 28.24
CA THR A 2 -30.49 -23.74 27.85
C THR A 2 -30.24 -23.82 26.34
N THR A 3 -30.90 -22.97 25.57
CA THR A 3 -30.66 -22.85 24.13
C THR A 3 -29.35 -22.11 23.89
N SER A 4 -28.37 -22.91 23.45
CA SER A 4 -27.33 -22.66 22.45
C SER A 4 -26.93 -21.20 22.22
N ARG A 5 -25.68 -20.91 22.56
CA ARG A 5 -24.89 -19.84 21.95
C ARG A 5 -24.92 -20.02 20.43
N ASP A 6 -25.23 -18.94 19.74
CA ASP A 6 -24.96 -18.77 18.33
C ASP A 6 -23.44 -18.75 18.14
N ASP A 7 -22.88 -19.91 17.84
CA ASP A 7 -21.52 -20.08 17.35
C ASP A 7 -21.58 -19.96 15.82
N ALA A 8 -21.91 -18.75 15.34
CA ALA A 8 -21.76 -18.38 13.95
C ALA A 8 -20.36 -17.78 13.81
N GLY A 9 -19.48 -18.50 13.11
CA GLY A 9 -18.12 -18.04 12.82
C GLY A 9 -18.14 -16.60 12.33
N ASN A 10 -17.56 -15.72 13.14
CA ASN A 10 -17.38 -14.31 12.82
C ASN A 10 -16.35 -14.26 11.68
N GLY A 11 -16.80 -14.41 10.43
CA GLY A 11 -16.00 -14.10 9.27
C GLY A 11 -15.52 -12.67 9.47
N GLU A 12 -14.22 -12.49 9.69
CA GLU A 12 -13.70 -11.21 10.12
C GLU A 12 -14.13 -10.12 9.15
N GLN A 13 -14.72 -9.07 9.71
CA GLN A 13 -15.25 -7.98 8.92
C GLN A 13 -14.07 -7.25 8.27
N SER A 14 -14.06 -7.22 6.93
CA SER A 14 -13.03 -6.55 6.12
C SER A 14 -12.66 -5.18 6.69
N LEU A 15 -11.35 -4.87 6.68
CA LEU A 15 -10.81 -3.59 7.14
C LEU A 15 -11.50 -2.41 6.43
N TRP A 16 -11.93 -2.59 5.17
CA TRP A 16 -12.62 -1.58 4.36
C TRP A 16 -14.03 -1.22 4.86
N GLN A 17 -14.61 -2.05 5.71
CA GLN A 17 -15.92 -1.78 6.33
C GLN A 17 -15.77 -1.14 7.72
N GLN A 18 -14.55 -1.04 8.26
CA GLN A 18 -14.32 -0.46 9.57
C GLN A 18 -14.33 1.07 9.50
N PRO A 19 -14.92 1.76 10.50
CA PRO A 19 -14.74 3.20 10.64
C PRO A 19 -13.26 3.56 10.82
N LEU A 20 -12.79 4.66 10.20
CA LEU A 20 -11.38 5.07 10.27
C LEU A 20 -10.85 5.24 11.71
N HIS A 21 -11.71 5.67 12.65
CA HIS A 21 -11.32 5.79 14.05
C HIS A 21 -11.04 4.43 14.71
N ALA A 22 -11.79 3.39 14.33
CA ALA A 22 -11.61 2.02 14.80
C ALA A 22 -10.35 1.41 14.18
N PHE A 23 -10.18 1.53 12.85
CA PHE A 23 -8.96 1.08 12.16
C PHE A 23 -7.69 1.68 12.78
N ARG A 24 -7.68 2.99 13.03
CA ARG A 24 -6.58 3.69 13.71
C ARG A 24 -6.35 3.16 15.13
N GLN A 25 -7.42 2.93 15.89
CA GLN A 25 -7.31 2.42 17.26
C GLN A 25 -6.76 0.99 17.27
N HIS A 26 -7.23 0.11 16.39
CA HIS A 26 -6.73 -1.26 16.27
C HIS A 26 -5.26 -1.27 15.87
N THR A 27 -4.86 -0.50 14.86
CA THR A 27 -3.44 -0.32 14.46
C THR A 27 -2.55 0.07 15.65
N ALA A 28 -3.07 0.89 16.57
CA ALA A 28 -2.30 1.39 17.72
C ALA A 28 -2.28 0.43 18.92
N THR A 29 -3.19 -0.54 19.00
CA THR A 29 -3.43 -1.29 20.25
C THR A 29 -3.49 -2.81 20.09
N GLN A 30 -3.56 -3.31 18.86
CA GLN A 30 -3.69 -4.73 18.54
C GLN A 30 -2.51 -5.21 17.69
N ALA A 31 -2.37 -6.54 17.54
CA ALA A 31 -1.34 -7.13 16.69
C ALA A 31 -1.63 -6.93 15.20
N THR A 32 -2.91 -6.89 14.83
CA THR A 32 -3.43 -6.61 13.49
C THR A 32 -4.46 -5.47 13.60
N PRO A 33 -4.62 -4.61 12.58
CA PRO A 33 -3.80 -4.50 11.37
C PRO A 33 -2.38 -4.00 11.67
N GLY A 34 -1.38 -4.59 11.01
CA GLY A 34 0.03 -4.23 11.11
C GLY A 34 0.44 -3.14 10.12
N CYS A 35 1.76 -2.94 9.97
CA CYS A 35 2.29 -1.93 9.05
C CYS A 35 1.99 -2.22 7.57
N GLY A 36 1.88 -3.49 7.17
CA GLY A 36 1.51 -3.90 5.81
C GLY A 36 0.10 -3.47 5.43
N ALA A 37 -0.89 -3.83 6.26
CA ALA A 37 -2.27 -3.37 6.11
C ALA A 37 -2.39 -1.84 6.18
N ALA A 38 -1.73 -1.16 7.13
CA ALA A 38 -1.77 0.30 7.24
C ALA A 38 -1.13 1.02 6.04
N ALA A 39 -0.03 0.49 5.50
CA ALA A 39 0.60 0.99 4.29
C ALA A 39 -0.31 0.79 3.07
N THR A 40 -0.94 -0.38 2.94
CA THR A 40 -1.89 -0.66 1.85
C THR A 40 -3.09 0.30 1.87
N VAL A 41 -3.69 0.55 3.04
CA VAL A 41 -4.78 1.53 3.19
C VAL A 41 -4.31 2.94 2.82
N SER A 42 -3.08 3.30 3.17
CA SER A 42 -2.49 4.58 2.79
C SER A 42 -2.26 4.69 1.28
N ALA A 43 -1.82 3.61 0.63
CA ALA A 43 -1.65 3.54 -0.82
C ALA A 43 -2.99 3.72 -1.54
N GLU A 44 -4.05 3.06 -1.08
CA GLU A 44 -5.41 3.20 -1.64
C GLU A 44 -5.93 4.63 -1.56
N PHE A 45 -5.72 5.33 -0.43
CA PHE A 45 -6.05 6.75 -0.38
C PHE A 45 -5.25 7.59 -1.38
N GLY A 46 -3.98 7.25 -1.57
CA GLY A 46 -3.14 7.90 -2.58
C GLY A 46 -3.68 7.72 -4.00
N LEU A 47 -4.04 6.48 -4.37
CA LEU A 47 -4.66 6.16 -5.65
C LEU A 47 -6.03 6.83 -5.82
N ALA A 48 -6.84 6.87 -4.76
CA ALA A 48 -8.17 7.50 -4.79
C ALA A 48 -8.10 8.99 -5.10
N LEU A 49 -7.08 9.71 -4.58
CA LEU A 49 -6.84 11.12 -4.90
C LEU A 49 -6.53 11.33 -6.39
N VAL A 50 -5.74 10.44 -6.99
CA VAL A 50 -5.41 10.49 -8.42
C VAL A 50 -6.65 10.23 -9.27
N LEU A 51 -7.41 9.18 -8.95
CA LEU A 51 -8.65 8.84 -9.64
C LEU A 51 -9.70 9.95 -9.53
N LYS A 52 -9.83 10.57 -8.35
CA LYS A 52 -10.68 11.75 -8.16
C LYS A 52 -10.28 12.88 -9.11
N GLY A 53 -8.98 13.15 -9.23
CA GLY A 53 -8.44 14.16 -10.14
C GLY A 53 -8.83 13.88 -11.61
N LEU A 54 -8.62 12.65 -12.05
CA LEU A 54 -8.96 12.22 -13.40
C LEU A 54 -10.46 12.30 -13.68
N ARG A 55 -11.31 11.82 -12.77
CA ARG A 55 -12.77 11.82 -12.92
C ARG A 55 -13.35 13.22 -12.97
N ILE A 56 -12.93 14.12 -12.09
CA ILE A 56 -13.38 15.52 -12.11
C ILE A 56 -12.97 16.17 -13.44
N THR A 57 -11.73 15.96 -13.90
CA THR A 57 -11.29 16.50 -15.19
C THR A 57 -12.13 15.94 -16.35
N GLN A 58 -12.47 14.63 -16.32
CA GLN A 58 -13.31 13.99 -17.34
C GLN A 58 -14.72 14.58 -17.42
N GLN A 59 -15.31 14.95 -16.28
CA GLN A 59 -16.64 15.58 -16.24
C GLN A 59 -16.68 16.93 -16.96
N HIS A 60 -15.54 17.62 -17.09
CA HIS A 60 -15.44 18.91 -17.76
C HIS A 60 -15.01 18.80 -19.24
N GLY A 61 -14.62 17.62 -19.71
CA GLY A 61 -14.22 17.40 -21.09
C GLY A 61 -13.84 15.95 -21.33
N ASP A 62 -14.54 15.31 -22.25
CA ASP A 62 -14.33 13.90 -22.58
C ASP A 62 -12.98 13.69 -23.26
N ASN A 63 -12.28 12.64 -22.85
CA ASN A 63 -10.97 12.25 -23.34
C ASN A 63 -10.79 10.73 -23.18
N GLU A 64 -10.64 10.01 -24.29
CA GLU A 64 -10.53 8.55 -24.29
C GLU A 64 -9.31 8.06 -23.51
N ARG A 65 -8.16 8.75 -23.61
CA ARG A 65 -6.95 8.38 -22.88
C ARG A 65 -7.15 8.53 -21.38
N ARG A 66 -7.81 9.60 -20.95
CA ARG A 66 -8.13 9.81 -19.53
C ARG A 66 -9.12 8.75 -19.02
N ALA A 67 -10.11 8.37 -19.82
CA ALA A 67 -11.02 7.29 -19.48
C ALA A 67 -10.26 5.95 -19.30
N ALA A 68 -9.31 5.63 -20.18
CA ALA A 68 -8.47 4.45 -20.03
C ALA A 68 -7.60 4.48 -18.76
N LEU A 69 -7.06 5.65 -18.37
CA LEU A 69 -6.32 5.79 -17.11
C LEU A 69 -7.22 5.61 -15.87
N ILE A 70 -8.48 6.07 -15.93
CA ILE A 70 -9.44 5.84 -14.85
C ILE A 70 -9.71 4.33 -14.71
N GLU A 71 -9.95 3.64 -15.81
CA GLU A 71 -10.15 2.18 -15.81
C GLU A 71 -8.93 1.43 -15.27
N TRP A 72 -7.72 1.80 -15.70
CA TRP A 72 -6.49 1.21 -15.17
C TRP A 72 -6.35 1.43 -13.66
N GLY A 73 -6.63 2.65 -13.17
CA GLY A 73 -6.58 2.92 -11.74
C GLY A 73 -7.64 2.17 -10.93
N GLU A 74 -8.83 1.93 -11.50
CA GLU A 74 -9.85 1.08 -10.89
C GLU A 74 -9.40 -0.39 -10.80
N GLN A 75 -8.74 -0.90 -11.84
CA GLN A 75 -8.14 -2.24 -11.83
C GLN A 75 -7.03 -2.35 -10.79
N LEU A 76 -6.19 -1.32 -10.63
CA LEU A 76 -5.16 -1.27 -9.60
C LEU A 76 -5.76 -1.27 -8.20
N SER A 77 -6.81 -0.47 -7.95
CA SER A 77 -7.51 -0.46 -6.65
C SER A 77 -8.14 -1.82 -6.33
N ALA A 78 -8.71 -2.49 -7.34
CA ALA A 78 -9.26 -3.85 -7.17
C ALA A 78 -8.20 -4.90 -6.82
N GLN A 79 -6.92 -4.67 -7.15
CA GLN A 79 -5.80 -5.55 -6.81
C GLN A 79 -5.15 -5.19 -5.47
N LEU A 80 -5.03 -3.89 -5.19
CA LEU A 80 -4.33 -3.36 -4.02
C LEU A 80 -5.22 -3.45 -2.76
N ALA A 81 -6.50 -3.09 -2.82
CA ALA A 81 -7.37 -3.06 -1.65
C ALA A 81 -7.45 -4.42 -0.91
N PRO A 82 -7.60 -5.58 -1.58
CA PRO A 82 -7.61 -6.88 -0.90
C PRO A 82 -6.31 -7.21 -0.17
N CYS A 83 -5.17 -6.61 -0.55
CA CYS A 83 -3.89 -6.88 0.10
C CYS A 83 -3.88 -6.48 1.58
N ALA A 84 -4.73 -5.55 2.02
CA ALA A 84 -4.82 -5.16 3.43
C ALA A 84 -5.45 -6.27 4.29
N ASP A 85 -6.54 -6.86 3.82
CA ASP A 85 -7.20 -7.98 4.50
C ASP A 85 -6.33 -9.25 4.41
N ASP A 86 -5.71 -9.48 3.25
CA ASP A 86 -4.79 -10.61 3.05
C ASP A 86 -3.57 -10.54 4.01
N ASP A 87 -3.02 -9.35 4.27
CA ASP A 87 -1.90 -9.15 5.21
C ASP A 87 -2.28 -9.58 6.64
N VAL A 88 -3.47 -9.17 7.10
CA VAL A 88 -4.02 -9.59 8.40
C VAL A 88 -4.20 -11.10 8.45
N ALA A 89 -4.84 -11.67 7.43
CA ALA A 89 -5.09 -13.11 7.37
C ALA A 89 -3.79 -13.92 7.32
N ALA A 90 -2.76 -13.45 6.61
CA ALA A 90 -1.47 -14.12 6.54
C ALA A 90 -0.75 -14.11 7.89
N PHE A 91 -0.79 -12.98 8.61
CA PHE A 91 -0.23 -12.88 9.95
C PHE A 91 -0.92 -13.83 10.93
N GLU A 92 -2.25 -13.90 10.90
CA GLU A 92 -3.02 -14.80 11.76
C GLU A 92 -2.76 -16.27 11.46
N GLN A 93 -2.65 -16.63 10.18
CA GLN A 93 -2.28 -17.98 9.77
C GLN A 93 -0.87 -18.34 10.24
N PHE A 94 0.08 -17.40 10.17
CA PHE A 94 1.43 -17.61 10.70
C PHE A 94 1.39 -17.84 12.22
N MET A 95 0.64 -17.02 12.96
CA MET A 95 0.48 -17.17 14.40
C MET A 95 -0.22 -18.49 14.77
N ALA A 96 -1.23 -18.91 14.01
CA ALA A 96 -1.89 -20.21 14.20
C ALA A 96 -0.92 -21.37 13.93
N ALA A 97 -0.14 -21.31 12.85
CA ALA A 97 0.85 -22.33 12.50
C ALA A 97 1.92 -22.49 13.60
N THR A 98 2.41 -21.38 14.16
CA THR A 98 3.42 -21.44 15.23
C THR A 98 2.91 -22.09 16.52
N ARG A 99 1.59 -22.08 16.76
CA ARG A 99 0.92 -22.67 17.93
C ARG A 99 0.53 -24.14 17.77
N GLN A 100 0.73 -24.73 16.59
CA GLN A 100 0.40 -26.14 16.38
C GLN A 100 1.25 -27.07 17.28
N PRO A 101 0.75 -28.28 17.62
CA PRO A 101 1.50 -29.29 18.38
C PRO A 101 2.83 -29.65 17.72
N GLN A 102 3.76 -30.20 18.52
CA GLN A 102 5.10 -30.55 18.07
C GLN A 102 5.70 -31.75 18.84
N GLU A 103 4.84 -32.62 19.38
CA GLU A 103 5.27 -33.73 20.24
C GLU A 103 5.77 -34.91 19.40
N SER A 104 5.05 -35.23 18.33
CA SER A 104 5.43 -36.26 17.37
C SER A 104 6.20 -35.72 16.15
N GLU A 105 6.89 -36.61 15.44
CA GLU A 105 7.57 -36.26 14.18
C GLU A 105 6.59 -35.75 13.12
N ALA A 106 5.44 -36.42 12.96
CA ALA A 106 4.38 -36.00 12.04
C ALA A 106 3.81 -34.60 12.38
N GLU A 107 3.63 -34.29 13.68
CA GLU A 107 3.22 -32.95 14.11
C GLU A 107 4.27 -31.90 13.81
N ARG A 108 5.55 -32.19 14.06
CA ARG A 108 6.65 -31.26 13.74
C ARG A 108 6.74 -30.97 12.24
N GLU A 109 6.57 -32.00 11.40
CA GLU A 109 6.56 -31.84 9.95
C GLU A 109 5.38 -31.00 9.47
N SER A 110 4.16 -31.33 9.92
CA SER A 110 2.94 -30.58 9.59
C SER A 110 3.03 -29.11 10.03
N ARG A 111 3.45 -28.87 11.28
CA ARG A 111 3.71 -27.54 11.82
C ARG A 111 4.70 -26.78 10.97
N GLN A 112 5.78 -27.44 10.57
CA GLN A 112 6.81 -26.80 9.77
C GLN A 112 6.33 -26.44 8.36
N GLN A 113 5.54 -27.29 7.73
CA GLN A 113 4.91 -27.01 6.44
C GLN A 113 3.98 -25.81 6.53
N ALA A 114 3.15 -25.75 7.58
CA ALA A 114 2.24 -24.63 7.81
C ALA A 114 2.99 -23.30 8.01
N ILE A 115 4.06 -23.30 8.81
CA ILE A 115 4.89 -22.10 9.03
C ILE A 115 5.54 -21.65 7.70
N ASN A 116 6.07 -22.58 6.91
CA ASN A 116 6.71 -22.23 5.63
C ASN A 116 5.69 -21.62 4.66
N ALA A 117 4.51 -22.23 4.51
CA ALA A 117 3.46 -21.72 3.64
C ALA A 117 2.96 -20.34 4.08
N ALA A 118 2.84 -20.11 5.40
CA ALA A 118 2.46 -18.81 5.94
C ALA A 118 3.55 -17.74 5.69
N ALA A 119 4.83 -18.09 5.87
CA ALA A 119 5.95 -17.17 5.59
C ALA A 119 6.03 -16.78 4.10
N GLU A 120 5.79 -17.74 3.19
CA GLU A 120 5.72 -17.47 1.75
C GLU A 120 4.60 -16.46 1.42
N ARG A 121 3.41 -16.63 2.01
CA ARG A 121 2.29 -15.68 1.84
C ARG A 121 2.60 -14.30 2.42
N ALA A 122 3.13 -14.26 3.65
CA ALA A 122 3.49 -13.03 4.34
C ALA A 122 4.51 -12.20 3.54
N THR A 123 5.40 -12.85 2.77
CA THR A 123 6.30 -12.13 1.84
C THR A 123 5.63 -11.75 0.52
N ALA A 124 4.78 -12.62 -0.04
CA ALA A 124 4.19 -12.41 -1.36
C ALA A 124 3.17 -11.25 -1.41
N ILE A 125 2.36 -11.10 -0.36
CA ILE A 125 1.31 -10.07 -0.27
C ILE A 125 1.89 -8.64 -0.35
N PRO A 126 2.86 -8.23 0.50
CA PRO A 126 3.45 -6.90 0.42
C PRO A 126 4.24 -6.67 -0.88
N LEU A 127 4.81 -7.70 -1.51
CA LEU A 127 5.44 -7.56 -2.83
C LEU A 127 4.40 -7.20 -3.89
N ARG A 128 3.26 -7.89 -3.92
CA ARG A 128 2.15 -7.59 -4.83
C ARG A 128 1.58 -6.19 -4.60
N ALA A 129 1.40 -5.79 -3.34
CA ALA A 129 0.94 -4.45 -2.99
C ALA A 129 1.94 -3.36 -3.42
N ALA A 130 3.25 -3.61 -3.24
CA ALA A 130 4.31 -2.70 -3.68
C ALA A 130 4.38 -2.59 -5.21
N GLU A 131 4.17 -3.68 -5.95
CA GLU A 131 4.03 -3.67 -7.41
C GLU A 131 2.84 -2.81 -7.85
N CYS A 132 1.67 -2.99 -7.24
CA CYS A 132 0.50 -2.16 -7.52
C CYS A 132 0.77 -0.67 -7.24
N CYS A 133 1.51 -0.35 -6.17
CA CYS A 133 1.93 1.03 -5.89
C CYS A 133 2.85 1.60 -6.96
N LEU A 134 3.78 0.79 -7.49
CA LEU A 134 4.68 1.22 -8.57
C LEU A 134 3.93 1.45 -9.88
N GLU A 135 2.98 0.58 -10.21
CA GLU A 135 2.09 0.76 -11.36
C GLU A 135 1.22 2.01 -11.20
N ALA A 136 0.69 2.28 -10.00
CA ALA A 136 -0.04 3.50 -9.72
C ALA A 136 0.83 4.76 -9.85
N LEU A 137 2.11 4.72 -9.47
CA LEU A 137 3.05 5.82 -9.73
C LEU A 137 3.28 6.04 -11.23
N THR A 138 3.32 4.97 -12.02
CA THR A 138 3.42 5.04 -13.49
C THR A 138 2.15 5.64 -14.10
N LEU A 139 0.98 5.25 -13.60
CA LEU A 139 -0.30 5.85 -13.97
C LEU A 139 -0.29 7.36 -13.71
N ILE A 140 0.27 7.82 -12.59
CA ILE A 140 0.36 9.25 -12.26
C ILE A 140 1.24 10.01 -13.28
N GLU A 141 2.36 9.41 -13.71
CA GLU A 141 3.24 9.99 -14.73
C GLU A 141 2.46 10.25 -16.03
N GLU A 142 1.58 9.34 -16.42
CA GLU A 142 0.70 9.51 -17.59
C GLU A 142 -0.50 10.43 -17.36
N ALA A 143 -1.01 10.48 -16.12
CA ALA A 143 -2.18 11.25 -15.73
C ALA A 143 -1.90 12.75 -15.63
N LEU A 144 -0.70 13.15 -15.19
CA LEU A 144 -0.37 14.55 -14.91
C LEU A 144 -0.60 15.48 -16.12
N PRO A 145 -0.15 15.16 -17.35
CA PRO A 145 -0.41 16.01 -18.52
C PRO A 145 -1.88 16.09 -18.94
N LEU A 146 -2.72 15.18 -18.44
CA LEU A 146 -4.13 15.05 -18.82
C LEU A 146 -5.09 15.56 -17.73
N SER A 147 -4.57 15.98 -16.59
CA SER A 147 -5.34 16.45 -15.44
C SER A 147 -5.49 17.97 -15.46
N ASP A 148 -6.57 18.49 -14.85
CA ASP A 148 -6.70 19.93 -14.60
C ASP A 148 -5.55 20.43 -13.70
N ASP A 149 -4.97 21.59 -14.01
CA ASP A 149 -3.92 22.24 -13.21
C ASP A 149 -4.33 22.40 -11.74
N MET A 150 -5.63 22.60 -11.47
CA MET A 150 -6.19 22.71 -10.12
C MET A 150 -6.10 21.42 -9.31
N LEU A 151 -5.87 20.28 -9.96
CA LEU A 151 -5.80 18.94 -9.35
C LEU A 151 -4.36 18.42 -9.22
N GLY A 152 -3.36 19.23 -9.61
CA GLY A 152 -1.95 18.89 -9.46
C GLY A 152 -1.52 18.63 -8.02
N SER A 153 -2.19 19.23 -7.02
CA SER A 153 -1.91 18.94 -5.61
C SER A 153 -2.39 17.55 -5.17
N ASP A 154 -3.58 17.13 -5.62
CA ASP A 154 -4.15 15.81 -5.29
C ASP A 154 -3.30 14.70 -5.92
N ALA A 155 -2.88 14.88 -7.18
CA ALA A 155 -1.99 13.93 -7.86
C ALA A 155 -0.61 13.82 -7.19
N ARG A 156 -0.01 14.96 -6.80
CA ARG A 156 1.29 14.98 -6.10
C ARG A 156 1.21 14.38 -4.69
N ALA A 157 0.13 14.66 -3.96
CA ALA A 157 -0.11 14.06 -2.66
C ALA A 157 -0.31 12.54 -2.80
N GLY A 158 -1.08 12.10 -3.80
CA GLY A 158 -1.28 10.69 -4.11
C GLY A 158 0.03 9.97 -4.41
N ALA A 159 0.91 10.57 -5.23
CA ALA A 159 2.23 10.02 -5.53
C ALA A 159 3.11 9.86 -4.26
N LEU A 160 3.13 10.86 -3.39
CA LEU A 160 3.88 10.79 -2.12
C LEU A 160 3.33 9.67 -1.21
N MET A 161 2.01 9.54 -1.12
CA MET A 161 1.37 8.49 -0.32
C MET A 161 1.72 7.10 -0.87
N LEU A 162 1.56 6.88 -2.18
CA LEU A 162 1.90 5.61 -2.84
C LEU A 162 3.38 5.26 -2.69
N HIS A 163 4.29 6.22 -2.88
CA HIS A 163 5.73 6.00 -2.71
C HIS A 163 6.10 5.66 -1.26
N SER A 164 5.52 6.37 -0.28
CA SER A 164 5.76 6.09 1.13
C SER A 164 5.19 4.73 1.55
N ALA A 165 4.01 4.37 1.04
CA ALA A 165 3.37 3.09 1.29
C ALA A 165 4.15 1.93 0.66
N LEU A 166 4.60 2.08 -0.59
CA LEU A 166 5.52 1.13 -1.23
C LEU A 166 6.75 0.91 -0.35
N SER A 167 7.41 1.99 0.07
CA SER A 167 8.60 1.90 0.92
C SER A 167 8.31 1.19 2.25
N ALA A 168 7.15 1.45 2.87
CA ALA A 168 6.72 0.79 4.10
C ALA A 168 6.40 -0.71 3.90
N LEU A 169 5.75 -1.09 2.79
CA LEU A 169 5.52 -2.48 2.42
C LEU A 169 6.84 -3.24 2.22
N LEU A 170 7.85 -2.59 1.63
CA LEU A 170 9.18 -3.16 1.47
C LEU A 170 9.93 -3.37 2.79
N LEU A 171 9.66 -2.57 3.83
CA LEU A 171 10.17 -2.85 5.18
C LEU A 171 9.58 -4.13 5.78
N ASN A 172 8.30 -4.40 5.50
CA ASN A 172 7.65 -5.64 5.92
C ASN A 172 8.33 -6.87 5.28
N ILE A 173 8.66 -6.77 3.98
CA ILE A 173 9.43 -7.81 3.28
C ILE A 173 10.81 -8.00 3.90
N ASP A 174 11.54 -6.91 4.19
CA ASP A 174 12.86 -7.00 4.83
C ASP A 174 12.80 -7.74 6.19
N ALA A 175 11.70 -7.60 6.94
CA ALA A 175 11.47 -8.32 8.18
C ALA A 175 11.16 -9.82 8.00
N ASP A 176 10.47 -10.18 6.91
CA ASP A 176 10.03 -11.56 6.64
C ASP A 176 11.06 -12.41 5.87
N LEU A 177 11.97 -11.78 5.11
CA LEU A 177 13.00 -12.47 4.32
C LEU A 177 13.80 -13.53 5.12
N PRO A 178 14.21 -13.30 6.40
CA PRO A 178 14.89 -14.32 7.19
C PRO A 178 14.04 -15.59 7.45
N GLY A 179 12.71 -15.45 7.46
CA GLY A 179 11.75 -16.55 7.64
C GLY A 179 11.62 -17.45 6.40
N LEU A 180 11.99 -16.96 5.21
CA LEU A 180 11.97 -17.77 3.99
C LEU A 180 13.14 -18.78 3.97
N ARG A 181 12.78 -20.06 4.01
CA ARG A 181 13.74 -21.17 3.99
C ARG A 181 14.33 -21.44 2.61
N ASP A 182 13.52 -21.32 1.56
CA ASP A 182 14.00 -21.50 0.20
C ASP A 182 14.92 -20.32 -0.19
N SER A 183 16.21 -20.62 -0.26
CA SER A 183 17.25 -19.65 -0.62
C SER A 183 17.03 -18.98 -1.97
N ARG A 184 16.42 -19.67 -2.95
CA ARG A 184 16.12 -19.11 -4.27
C ARG A 184 14.96 -18.14 -4.21
N GLN A 185 13.88 -18.50 -3.50
CA GLN A 185 12.75 -17.60 -3.28
C GLN A 185 13.19 -16.35 -2.51
N ARG A 186 13.94 -16.53 -1.43
CA ARG A 186 14.48 -15.41 -0.63
C ARG A 186 15.36 -14.48 -1.47
N ALA A 187 16.24 -15.03 -2.32
CA ALA A 187 17.08 -14.22 -3.20
C ALA A 187 16.27 -13.46 -4.26
N ARG A 188 15.19 -14.08 -4.79
CA ARG A 188 14.27 -13.44 -5.72
C ARG A 188 13.51 -12.29 -5.06
N ALA A 189 12.88 -12.53 -3.90
CA ALA A 189 12.15 -11.52 -3.14
C ALA A 189 13.06 -10.34 -2.77
N ALA A 190 14.29 -10.61 -2.32
CA ALA A 190 15.26 -9.56 -2.01
C ALA A 190 15.67 -8.73 -3.25
N ARG A 191 15.76 -9.33 -4.45
CA ARG A 191 16.00 -8.60 -5.70
C ARG A 191 14.82 -7.72 -6.05
N GLN A 192 13.62 -8.30 -6.09
CA GLN A 192 12.37 -7.61 -6.42
C GLN A 192 12.14 -6.41 -5.49
N ARG A 193 12.34 -6.57 -4.18
CA ARG A 193 12.31 -5.47 -3.20
C ARG A 193 13.26 -4.33 -3.55
N ARG A 194 14.48 -4.62 -4.00
CA ARG A 194 15.46 -3.56 -4.36
C ARG A 194 15.07 -2.86 -5.65
N ASP A 195 14.63 -3.62 -6.64
CA ASP A 195 14.22 -3.10 -7.93
C ASP A 195 12.98 -2.20 -7.77
N LEU A 196 11.96 -2.66 -7.03
CA LEU A 196 10.76 -1.86 -6.73
C LEU A 196 11.08 -0.51 -6.08
N GLN A 197 11.94 -0.49 -5.05
CA GLN A 197 12.32 0.78 -4.41
C GLN A 197 13.03 1.71 -5.40
N ARG A 198 14.02 1.19 -6.15
CA ARG A 198 14.79 1.98 -7.11
C ARG A 198 13.88 2.58 -8.18
N ASP A 199 12.96 1.79 -8.70
CA ASP A 199 12.09 2.19 -9.80
C ASP A 199 11.06 3.22 -9.30
N ALA A 200 10.53 3.04 -8.08
CA ALA A 200 9.67 4.03 -7.43
C ALA A 200 10.39 5.36 -7.18
N ASP A 201 11.61 5.32 -6.65
CA ASP A 201 12.44 6.53 -6.44
C ASP A 201 12.70 7.25 -7.78
N THR A 202 12.95 6.49 -8.85
CA THR A 202 13.17 7.03 -10.19
C THR A 202 11.91 7.73 -10.72
N LEU A 203 10.73 7.14 -10.54
CA LEU A 203 9.47 7.77 -10.94
C LEU A 203 9.21 9.05 -10.16
N MET A 204 9.47 9.08 -8.85
CA MET A 204 9.32 10.28 -8.04
C MET A 204 10.15 11.45 -8.56
N VAL A 205 11.40 11.19 -8.98
CA VAL A 205 12.26 12.21 -9.61
C VAL A 205 11.65 12.72 -10.93
N ARG A 206 11.13 11.83 -11.79
CA ARG A 206 10.48 12.23 -13.05
C ARG A 206 9.22 13.07 -12.82
N LEU A 207 8.47 12.79 -11.76
CA LEU A 207 7.32 13.57 -11.31
C LEU A 207 7.71 14.93 -10.69
N GLY A 208 9.00 15.23 -10.55
CA GLY A 208 9.48 16.44 -9.89
C GLY A 208 9.11 16.46 -8.40
N LEU A 209 9.14 15.29 -7.76
CA LEU A 209 8.90 15.08 -6.34
C LEU A 209 10.17 14.50 -5.68
N PRO A 210 10.30 14.60 -4.35
CA PRO A 210 11.41 13.98 -3.64
C PRO A 210 11.40 12.47 -3.85
N GLY A 211 12.40 11.92 -4.55
CA GLY A 211 12.63 10.49 -4.67
C GLY A 211 13.87 10.10 -3.89
N GLY A 212 13.72 9.41 -2.75
CA GLY A 212 14.71 8.63 -1.99
C GLY A 212 16.08 9.23 -1.60
N SER A 213 16.54 10.33 -2.21
CA SER A 213 17.91 10.85 -2.10
C SER A 213 17.99 12.36 -1.91
N THR A 214 16.85 13.08 -1.91
CA THR A 214 16.82 14.53 -1.71
C THR A 214 15.78 14.94 -0.67
N PHE A 215 16.09 14.68 0.60
CA PHE A 215 15.77 15.68 1.62
C PHE A 215 16.97 16.63 1.73
N ASP A 216 17.29 17.32 0.63
CA ASP A 216 18.17 18.49 0.66
C ASP A 216 17.27 19.71 0.90
N SER A 217 17.47 20.38 2.03
CA SER A 217 16.66 21.48 2.54
C SER A 217 16.82 22.80 1.75
N THR A 218 17.40 22.78 0.55
CA THR A 218 17.81 24.00 -0.16
C THR A 218 17.03 24.35 -1.44
N THR A 219 16.10 23.54 -1.93
CA THR A 219 15.34 23.92 -3.15
C THR A 219 14.19 24.87 -2.84
N ARG A 220 14.52 26.16 -2.65
CA ARG A 220 13.59 27.29 -2.81
C ARG A 220 13.05 27.29 -4.25
N GLY A 221 11.73 27.46 -4.41
CA GLY A 221 11.20 27.66 -5.76
C GLY A 221 9.74 27.99 -5.99
N TYR A 222 8.84 28.04 -4.99
CA TYR A 222 7.50 28.63 -5.20
C TYR A 222 7.51 30.09 -4.74
N SER A 223 7.72 31.00 -5.68
CA SER A 223 7.60 32.45 -5.47
C SER A 223 6.15 32.79 -5.12
N ARG A 224 5.84 32.87 -3.82
CA ARG A 224 4.61 33.53 -3.35
C ARG A 224 4.74 35.03 -3.64
N ARG A 225 3.92 35.53 -4.58
CA ARG A 225 3.69 36.97 -4.74
C ARG A 225 3.26 37.54 -3.39
N ARG A 226 3.99 38.53 -2.87
CA ARG A 226 3.59 39.32 -1.70
C ARG A 226 2.29 40.08 -2.03
N PRO A 227 1.30 40.15 -1.12
CA PRO A 227 0.19 41.08 -1.28
C PRO A 227 0.70 42.52 -1.08
N PRO A 228 0.06 43.52 -1.71
CA PRO A 228 0.46 44.92 -1.58
C PRO A 228 0.19 45.43 -0.15
N SER A 229 1.10 46.26 0.35
CA SER A 229 1.00 46.94 1.64
C SER A 229 -0.20 47.89 1.66
N PRO A 230 -0.95 48.02 2.79
CA PRO A 230 -1.98 49.05 2.90
C PRO A 230 -1.33 50.43 2.93
N SER A 231 -1.86 51.34 2.10
CA SER A 231 -1.52 52.75 2.10
C SER A 231 -1.82 53.37 3.47
N ARG A 232 -0.82 54.01 4.08
CA ARG A 232 -1.02 54.83 5.28
C ARG A 232 -1.83 56.07 4.90
N SER A 233 -2.91 56.32 5.63
CA SER A 233 -3.53 57.63 5.84
C SER A 233 -3.39 57.96 7.32
#